data_AF-A0A7X2RSS9-F1
#
_entry.id   AF-A0A7X2RSS9-F1
#
_cell.length_a   1.000
_cell.length_b   1.000
_cell.length_c   1.000
_cell.angle_alpha   90.00
_cell.angle_beta   90.00
_cell.angle_gamma   90.00
#
_symmetry.space_group_name_H-M   'P 1'
#
loop_
_entity.id
_entity.type
_entity.pdbx_description
1 polymer ?
#
loop_
_entity_poly.entity_id
_entity_poly.type
_entity_poly.pdbx_seq_one_letter_code
_entity_poly.pdbx_strand_id
1 'polypeptide(L)'
;MYISSSVANQCERSCAGGERAGDYERLSTSLKKGASAAVVGQGNARQEYKSARQDQEEVPNALTVLFNMLTDAIAKLMQLLGDEATPGVIKPDTPSVAVQEKTILPVTPKPREALVDFSSRQNGEKPSNIWSGLYEQKQVFAQDYNVSTHVATIKVAMMRFGQSPMDVFRSVTPSGDGYDVTMRDDFKVHLSRGELKQVASSSNFSGDDQGMLKDANFILAAFIKRKKEGNVGNPPYASFDVALQESLKGEFHKRMLEGLGLVGHMRQALTGHLLEKGAIGLIDLSYRRSVAVIEGAMDQHGRKGEAPTRSHGYVLV
;
A
#
# COMPACT_ATOMS: atom_id res chain seq x y z
N MET A 1 12.87 19.18 58.92
CA MET A 1 11.79 19.70 59.80
C MET A 1 10.60 19.99 58.89
N TYR A 2 9.44 19.42 59.25
CA TYR A 2 8.16 19.39 58.53
C TYR A 2 7.51 20.76 58.32
N ILE A 3 6.75 20.93 57.21
CA ILE A 3 5.38 21.53 57.10
C ILE A 3 4.76 20.94 55.78
N SER A 4 3.74 20.06 55.71
CA SER A 4 2.25 20.22 55.87
C SER A 4 1.65 21.31 54.94
N SER A 5 0.49 21.26 54.27
CA SER A 5 -0.67 20.35 54.11
C SER A 5 -1.66 21.01 53.12
N SER A 6 -2.53 20.20 52.48
CA SER A 6 -3.87 20.55 51.91
C SER A 6 -3.88 21.46 50.66
N VAL A 7 -4.61 21.18 49.57
CA VAL A 7 -6.08 21.22 49.47
C VAL A 7 -6.60 20.24 48.40
N ALA A 8 -7.50 19.36 48.83
CA ALA A 8 -8.50 18.68 48.01
C ALA A 8 -9.82 19.49 48.05
N ASN A 9 -10.69 19.25 47.05
CA ASN A 9 -12.06 19.73 46.86
C ASN A 9 -12.24 20.93 45.92
N GLN A 10 -12.68 20.65 44.69
CA GLN A 10 -13.93 21.22 44.17
C GLN A 10 -14.37 20.42 42.93
N CYS A 11 -15.14 19.36 43.12
CA CYS A 11 -15.88 18.73 42.03
C CYS A 11 -17.25 18.34 42.57
N GLU A 12 -18.24 19.22 42.38
CA GLU A 12 -19.65 18.86 42.47
C GLU A 12 -20.53 19.99 41.92
N ARG A 13 -21.61 19.58 41.24
CA ARG A 13 -22.77 20.34 40.73
C ARG A 13 -22.67 20.87 39.30
N SER A 14 -23.16 20.08 38.34
CA SER A 14 -24.51 20.26 37.77
C SER A 14 -24.62 19.52 36.42
N CYS A 15 -25.18 18.32 36.43
CA CYS A 15 -25.65 17.65 35.22
C CYS A 15 -27.14 17.35 35.41
N ALA A 16 -28.00 18.18 34.82
CA ALA A 16 -29.43 17.92 34.69
C ALA A 16 -29.96 18.59 33.40
N GLY A 17 -30.62 17.79 32.55
CA GLY A 17 -31.36 18.19 31.34
C GLY A 17 -30.48 18.44 30.11
N GLY A 18 -30.74 17.99 28.89
CA GLY A 18 -31.98 17.54 28.25
C GLY A 18 -32.01 18.15 26.84
N GLU A 19 -31.93 17.29 25.81
CA GLU A 19 -32.28 17.44 24.38
C GLU A 19 -32.23 18.82 23.68
N ARG A 20 -31.49 18.92 22.56
CA ARG A 20 -32.06 19.04 21.19
C ARG A 20 -31.00 19.15 20.09
N ALA A 21 -31.34 18.53 18.96
CA ALA A 21 -30.67 18.62 17.67
C ALA A 21 -30.80 20.01 17.03
N GLY A 22 -29.77 20.39 16.26
CA GLY A 22 -29.85 21.42 15.22
C GLY A 22 -28.82 22.53 15.39
N ASP A 23 -27.64 22.40 14.76
CA ASP A 23 -26.76 23.54 14.46
C ASP A 23 -25.65 23.16 13.44
N TYR A 24 -26.06 22.80 12.21
CA TYR A 24 -25.17 22.70 11.05
C TYR A 24 -25.60 23.62 9.88
N GLU A 25 -26.37 24.67 10.16
CA GLU A 25 -26.67 25.76 9.21
C GLU A 25 -26.32 27.13 9.81
N ARG A 26 -25.04 27.37 10.11
CA ARG A 26 -24.58 28.73 10.42
C ARG A 26 -23.11 28.99 10.13
N LEU A 27 -22.60 28.50 8.99
CA LEU A 27 -21.31 28.92 8.45
C LEU A 27 -21.32 29.26 6.94
N SER A 28 -22.49 29.30 6.29
CA SER A 28 -22.61 29.62 4.85
C SER A 28 -23.08 31.05 4.55
N THR A 29 -23.25 31.90 5.56
CA THR A 29 -23.91 33.22 5.42
C THR A 29 -23.01 34.43 5.67
N SER A 30 -21.70 34.34 5.41
CA SER A 30 -20.79 35.50 5.55
C SER A 30 -19.86 35.79 4.36
N LEU A 31 -20.15 35.26 3.16
CA LEU A 31 -19.46 35.61 1.91
C LEU A 31 -20.39 36.12 0.79
N LYS A 32 -21.62 36.52 1.14
CA LYS A 32 -22.56 37.21 0.24
C LYS A 32 -22.89 38.59 0.78
N LYS A 33 -21.95 39.53 0.68
CA LYS A 33 -22.20 40.99 0.74
C LYS A 33 -20.94 41.73 0.31
N GLY A 34 -20.82 41.94 -0.99
CA GLY A 34 -19.80 42.77 -1.61
C GLY A 34 -19.94 42.72 -3.12
N ALA A 35 -20.10 43.89 -3.73
CA ALA A 35 -20.17 44.16 -5.17
C ALA A 35 -21.51 43.88 -5.89
N SER A 36 -22.38 44.90 -5.88
CA SER A 36 -23.25 45.23 -7.01
C SER A 36 -23.17 46.75 -7.24
N ALA A 37 -22.46 47.17 -8.28
CA ALA A 37 -22.70 48.39 -9.06
C ALA A 37 -21.67 48.52 -10.19
N ALA A 38 -22.04 48.10 -11.41
CA ALA A 38 -21.69 48.74 -12.69
C ALA A 38 -22.22 47.86 -13.84
N VAL A 39 -23.33 48.27 -14.45
CA VAL A 39 -23.86 47.74 -15.70
C VAL A 39 -23.48 48.72 -16.79
N VAL A 40 -22.57 48.36 -17.71
CA VAL A 40 -22.47 48.88 -19.09
C VAL A 40 -21.72 47.84 -19.94
N GLY A 41 -22.30 47.43 -21.07
CA GLY A 41 -21.58 46.82 -22.19
C GLY A 41 -21.75 45.31 -22.41
N GLN A 42 -22.92 44.86 -22.85
CA GLN A 42 -23.07 43.58 -23.56
C GLN A 42 -22.64 43.75 -25.02
N GLY A 43 -21.61 43.02 -25.44
CA GLY A 43 -21.22 42.91 -26.84
C GLY A 43 -19.82 42.29 -26.98
N ASN A 44 -19.71 41.24 -27.80
CA ASN A 44 -18.47 40.61 -28.27
C ASN A 44 -17.70 39.69 -27.29
N ALA A 45 -18.20 38.46 -27.10
CA ALA A 45 -17.36 37.33 -26.68
C ALA A 45 -17.83 35.99 -27.28
N ARG A 46 -18.49 36.02 -28.45
CA ARG A 46 -19.00 34.81 -29.12
C ARG A 46 -18.51 34.65 -30.57
N GLN A 47 -17.54 35.45 -30.99
CA GLN A 47 -17.02 35.45 -32.37
C GLN A 47 -15.51 35.18 -32.49
N GLU A 48 -14.78 34.99 -31.39
CA GLU A 48 -13.34 34.64 -31.41
C GLU A 48 -13.05 33.14 -31.25
N TYR A 49 -14.09 32.30 -31.09
CA TYR A 49 -13.93 30.83 -30.99
C TYR A 49 -14.11 30.07 -32.31
N LYS A 50 -14.09 30.76 -33.47
CA LYS A 50 -14.35 30.15 -34.79
C LYS A 50 -13.36 30.48 -35.92
N SER A 51 -12.19 31.08 -35.66
CA SER A 51 -11.17 31.30 -36.71
C SER A 51 -9.83 30.58 -36.51
N ALA A 52 -9.73 29.64 -35.57
CA ALA A 52 -8.50 28.84 -35.37
C ALA A 52 -8.68 27.38 -35.85
N ARG A 53 -9.36 27.18 -36.97
CA ARG A 53 -9.59 25.85 -37.55
C ARG A 53 -9.54 25.88 -39.08
N GLN A 54 -8.38 26.30 -39.59
CA GLN A 54 -7.92 26.05 -40.95
C GLN A 54 -6.42 26.33 -40.90
N ASP A 55 -5.64 25.25 -40.82
CA ASP A 55 -4.23 25.09 -41.22
C ASP A 55 -3.82 23.69 -40.76
N GLN A 56 -4.29 22.71 -41.53
CA GLN A 56 -3.88 21.32 -41.42
C GLN A 56 -2.69 21.14 -42.35
N GLU A 57 -1.51 21.50 -41.86
CA GLU A 57 -0.23 21.20 -42.50
C GLU A 57 0.45 20.09 -41.69
N GLU A 58 0.96 19.07 -42.38
CA GLU A 58 1.45 17.81 -41.80
C GLU A 58 2.60 18.02 -40.82
N VAL A 59 2.32 17.84 -39.52
CA VAL A 59 3.37 17.69 -38.51
C VAL A 59 3.60 16.19 -38.32
N PRO A 60 4.75 15.62 -38.71
CA PRO A 60 5.01 14.22 -38.45
C PRO A 60 5.06 14.02 -36.93
N ASN A 61 4.16 13.17 -36.42
CA ASN A 61 4.13 12.77 -35.03
C ASN A 61 5.55 12.33 -34.65
N ALA A 62 6.21 13.07 -33.76
CA ALA A 62 7.55 12.72 -33.26
C ALA A 62 7.61 11.27 -32.74
N LEU A 63 6.47 10.73 -32.31
CA LEU A 63 6.28 9.33 -31.94
C LEU A 63 6.49 8.36 -33.12
N THR A 64 6.01 8.70 -34.34
CA THR A 64 6.21 7.89 -35.55
C THR A 64 7.66 7.90 -36.00
N VAL A 65 8.33 9.05 -35.88
CA VAL A 65 9.76 9.17 -36.18
C VAL A 65 10.58 8.34 -35.18
N LEU A 66 10.23 8.38 -33.89
CA LEU A 66 10.86 7.56 -32.86
C LEU A 66 10.65 6.06 -33.10
N PHE A 67 9.43 5.67 -33.51
CA PHE A 67 9.09 4.29 -33.81
C PHE A 67 9.90 3.75 -35.00
N ASN A 68 10.04 4.54 -36.06
CA ASN A 68 10.81 4.17 -37.24
C ASN A 68 12.32 4.08 -36.95
N MET A 69 12.85 4.97 -36.09
CA MET A 69 14.25 4.86 -35.65
C MET A 69 14.49 3.60 -34.81
N LEU A 70 13.53 3.20 -33.98
CA LEU A 70 13.65 2.00 -33.16
C LEU A 70 13.61 0.72 -34.02
N THR A 71 12.75 0.67 -35.03
CA THR A 71 12.69 -0.48 -35.96
C THR A 71 13.98 -0.62 -36.78
N ASP A 72 14.56 0.48 -37.24
CA ASP A 72 15.82 0.46 -37.98
C ASP A 72 17.01 0.04 -37.10
N ALA A 73 17.01 0.43 -35.83
CA ALA A 73 18.02 0.00 -34.87
C ALA A 73 17.96 -1.51 -34.60
N ILE A 74 16.76 -2.08 -34.48
CA ILE A 74 16.56 -3.52 -34.29
C ILE A 74 16.96 -4.29 -35.56
N ALA A 75 16.61 -3.79 -36.75
CA ALA A 75 17.02 -4.41 -38.02
C ALA A 75 18.54 -4.43 -38.19
N LYS A 76 19.23 -3.33 -37.82
CA LYS A 76 20.70 -3.28 -37.78
C LYS A 76 21.31 -4.21 -36.73
N LEU A 77 20.66 -4.37 -35.57
CA LEU A 77 21.11 -5.30 -34.54
C LEU A 77 20.99 -6.77 -35.00
N MET A 78 19.93 -7.10 -35.73
CA MET A 78 19.72 -8.43 -36.31
C MET A 78 20.70 -8.72 -37.47
N GLN A 79 21.11 -7.71 -38.23
CA GLN A 79 22.16 -7.85 -39.25
C GLN A 79 23.56 -8.01 -38.65
N LEU A 80 23.83 -7.43 -37.47
CA LEU A 80 25.10 -7.58 -36.76
C LEU A 80 25.24 -8.90 -35.98
N LEU A 81 24.13 -9.62 -35.80
CA LEU A 81 24.06 -10.91 -35.09
C LEU A 81 23.83 -12.10 -36.05
N GLY A 82 23.96 -11.89 -37.36
CA GLY A 82 23.78 -12.94 -38.37
C GLY A 82 25.11 -13.59 -38.79
N ASP A 83 25.15 -14.92 -38.68
CA ASP A 83 26.16 -15.93 -39.09
C ASP A 83 27.11 -16.38 -37.95
N GLU A 84 27.18 -17.64 -37.51
CA GLU A 84 26.58 -18.92 -37.86
C GLU A 84 26.58 -19.81 -36.60
N ALA A 85 25.61 -20.71 -36.47
CA ALA A 85 25.82 -22.09 -36.01
C ALA A 85 24.48 -22.86 -36.04
N THR A 86 24.31 -23.69 -37.06
CA THR A 86 23.29 -24.75 -37.10
C THR A 86 23.65 -25.86 -36.10
N PRO A 87 22.70 -26.42 -35.33
CA PRO A 87 22.93 -27.68 -34.65
C PRO A 87 22.71 -28.82 -35.66
N GLY A 88 23.80 -29.39 -36.15
CA GLY A 88 23.81 -30.65 -36.88
C GLY A 88 23.25 -31.78 -36.01
N VAL A 89 22.31 -32.54 -36.58
CA VAL A 89 21.84 -33.81 -36.05
C VAL A 89 22.99 -34.81 -36.09
N ILE A 90 23.60 -35.09 -34.95
CA ILE A 90 24.50 -36.22 -34.75
C ILE A 90 23.79 -37.17 -33.78
N LYS A 91 23.42 -38.36 -34.27
CA LYS A 91 23.13 -39.52 -33.43
C LYS A 91 24.45 -40.10 -32.92
N PRO A 92 24.62 -40.34 -31.62
CA PRO A 92 25.61 -41.28 -31.13
C PRO A 92 24.91 -42.55 -30.62
N ASP A 93 25.39 -43.66 -31.14
CA ASP A 93 25.11 -45.01 -30.69
C ASP A 93 25.23 -45.15 -29.17
N THR A 94 24.41 -46.04 -28.61
CA THR A 94 24.40 -46.40 -27.19
C THR A 94 25.54 -47.38 -26.88
N PRO A 95 26.47 -47.06 -25.96
CA PRO A 95 27.18 -48.06 -25.19
C PRO A 95 26.51 -48.16 -23.81
N SER A 96 26.01 -49.36 -23.51
CA SER A 96 25.52 -49.74 -22.19
C SER A 96 26.62 -49.54 -21.15
N VAL A 97 26.41 -48.58 -20.23
CA VAL A 97 27.15 -48.49 -18.97
C VAL A 97 26.12 -48.63 -17.86
N ALA A 98 26.21 -49.75 -17.14
CA ALA A 98 25.39 -50.05 -15.99
C ALA A 98 25.62 -48.98 -14.90
N VAL A 99 24.61 -48.13 -14.67
CA VAL A 99 24.56 -47.24 -13.50
C VAL A 99 23.96 -48.05 -12.35
N GLN A 100 24.75 -48.27 -11.30
CA GLN A 100 24.27 -48.89 -10.08
C GLN A 100 23.20 -48.00 -9.45
N GLU A 101 22.01 -48.57 -9.27
CA GLU A 101 20.87 -47.96 -8.61
C GLU A 101 21.19 -47.78 -7.12
N LYS A 102 21.67 -46.60 -6.75
CA LYS A 102 21.76 -46.20 -5.34
C LYS A 102 20.33 -45.88 -4.89
N THR A 103 19.76 -46.78 -4.08
CA THR A 103 18.45 -46.64 -3.45
C THR A 103 18.31 -45.27 -2.81
N ILE A 104 17.51 -44.38 -3.43
CA ILE A 104 17.13 -43.09 -2.86
C ILE A 104 15.99 -43.39 -1.90
N LEU A 105 16.28 -43.37 -0.59
CA LEU A 105 15.25 -43.37 0.43
C LEU A 105 14.32 -42.16 0.21
N PRO A 106 13.01 -42.29 0.45
CA PRO A 106 12.08 -41.18 0.29
C PRO A 106 12.55 -40.01 1.18
N VAL A 107 12.90 -38.90 0.56
CA VAL A 107 13.15 -37.64 1.27
C VAL A 107 11.83 -37.22 1.87
N THR A 108 11.60 -37.56 3.13
CA THR A 108 10.59 -36.90 3.95
C THR A 108 10.86 -35.40 3.89
N PRO A 109 9.90 -34.56 3.47
CA PRO A 109 10.08 -33.12 3.52
C PRO A 109 10.40 -32.74 4.97
N LYS A 110 11.58 -32.13 5.18
CA LYS A 110 11.98 -31.58 6.47
C LYS A 110 10.84 -30.66 6.93
N PRO A 111 10.29 -30.84 8.15
CA PRO A 111 9.32 -29.91 8.69
C PRO A 111 9.89 -28.50 8.57
N ARG A 112 9.21 -27.61 7.85
CA ARG A 112 9.57 -26.20 7.78
C ARG A 112 9.64 -25.70 9.22
N GLU A 113 10.84 -25.37 9.71
CA GLU A 113 11.04 -24.83 11.05
C GLU A 113 10.00 -23.71 11.24
N ALA A 114 9.20 -23.82 12.31
CA ALA A 114 8.15 -22.86 12.58
C ALA A 114 8.77 -21.47 12.71
N LEU A 115 8.52 -20.60 11.73
CA LEU A 115 9.06 -19.26 11.72
C LEU A 115 8.32 -18.46 12.80
N VAL A 116 9.04 -18.01 13.82
CA VAL A 116 8.45 -17.41 15.04
C VAL A 116 7.97 -15.97 14.84
N ASP A 117 8.47 -15.32 13.79
CA ASP A 117 8.34 -13.88 13.53
C ASP A 117 7.07 -13.53 12.73
N PHE A 118 6.30 -14.51 12.27
CA PHE A 118 4.99 -14.35 11.64
C PHE A 118 4.11 -15.60 11.86
N SER A 119 2.84 -15.55 11.48
CA SER A 119 1.88 -16.62 11.72
C SER A 119 2.15 -17.86 10.85
N SER A 120 1.60 -19.00 11.26
CA SER A 120 1.69 -20.24 10.51
C SER A 120 0.65 -20.39 9.39
N ARG A 121 -0.14 -19.34 9.11
CA ARG A 121 -1.12 -19.35 8.01
C ARG A 121 -0.39 -19.51 6.68
N GLN A 122 -1.01 -20.24 5.76
CA GLN A 122 -0.38 -20.66 4.52
C GLN A 122 -1.38 -20.69 3.35
N ASN A 123 -0.84 -20.70 2.14
CA ASN A 123 -1.57 -20.99 0.91
C ASN A 123 -2.74 -20.02 0.66
N GLY A 124 -2.51 -18.73 0.92
CA GLY A 124 -3.49 -17.67 0.67
C GLY A 124 -4.66 -17.62 1.65
N GLU A 125 -4.54 -18.29 2.81
CA GLU A 125 -5.56 -18.27 3.85
C GLU A 125 -5.86 -16.83 4.28
N LYS A 126 -7.13 -16.43 4.15
CA LYS A 126 -7.57 -15.07 4.49
C LYS A 126 -7.62 -14.87 6.00
N PRO A 127 -7.52 -13.61 6.47
CA PRO A 127 -7.81 -13.30 7.86
C PRO A 127 -9.22 -13.73 8.23
N SER A 128 -9.36 -14.57 9.26
CA SER A 128 -10.67 -14.99 9.77
C SER A 128 -11.43 -13.85 10.44
N ASN A 129 -10.70 -12.83 10.91
CA ASN A 129 -11.25 -11.64 11.54
C ASN A 129 -10.56 -10.36 11.01
N ILE A 130 -10.87 -9.97 9.77
CA ILE A 130 -10.25 -8.79 9.15
C ILE A 130 -10.56 -7.47 9.87
N TRP A 131 -11.67 -7.41 10.61
CA TRP A 131 -12.09 -6.20 11.31
C TRP A 131 -11.28 -6.04 12.60
N SER A 132 -11.55 -6.82 13.65
CA SER A 132 -10.88 -6.62 14.95
C SER A 132 -9.56 -7.38 15.12
N GLY A 133 -9.14 -8.20 14.16
CA GLY A 133 -7.85 -8.90 14.18
C GLY A 133 -6.64 -7.97 14.05
N LEU A 134 -6.83 -6.81 13.41
CA LEU A 134 -5.83 -5.75 13.29
C LEU A 134 -6.56 -4.40 13.23
N TYR A 135 -6.11 -3.40 13.98
CA TYR A 135 -6.58 -2.02 13.88
C TYR A 135 -5.55 -1.07 14.46
N GLU A 136 -5.64 0.20 14.08
CA GLU A 136 -4.83 1.27 14.66
C GLU A 136 -5.38 1.66 16.03
N GLN A 137 -4.51 1.81 17.03
CA GLN A 137 -4.94 2.43 18.28
C GLN A 137 -5.45 3.85 18.00
N LYS A 138 -6.55 4.22 18.68
CA LYS A 138 -7.11 5.57 18.56
C LYS A 138 -6.03 6.58 18.92
N GLN A 139 -5.82 7.51 18.00
CA GLN A 139 -4.92 8.63 18.20
C GLN A 139 -5.33 9.40 19.47
N VAL A 140 -4.37 9.58 20.38
CA VAL A 140 -4.54 10.46 21.54
C VAL A 140 -4.26 11.90 21.12
N PHE A 141 -4.96 12.86 21.72
CA PHE A 141 -4.82 14.28 21.40
C PHE A 141 -3.34 14.72 21.50
N ALA A 142 -2.90 15.56 20.56
CA ALA A 142 -1.53 16.10 20.45
C ALA A 142 -0.40 15.13 20.09
N GLN A 143 -0.70 13.91 19.62
CA GLN A 143 0.33 13.00 19.09
C GLN A 143 0.43 13.09 17.56
N ASP A 144 1.63 13.37 17.03
CA ASP A 144 1.96 13.31 15.59
C ASP A 144 2.17 11.85 15.16
N TYR A 145 1.09 11.08 15.25
CA TYR A 145 1.06 9.64 15.05
C TYR A 145 -0.19 9.21 14.31
N ASN A 146 -0.01 8.46 13.23
CA ASN A 146 -1.08 8.03 12.36
C ASN A 146 -0.65 6.82 11.52
N VAL A 147 -1.24 5.66 11.81
CA VAL A 147 -0.99 4.41 11.07
C VAL A 147 -2.22 3.89 10.32
N SER A 148 -3.23 4.74 10.13
CA SER A 148 -4.48 4.37 9.43
C SER A 148 -4.20 3.83 8.02
N THR A 149 -3.34 4.51 7.27
CA THR A 149 -2.93 4.06 5.93
C THR A 149 -2.18 2.73 5.95
N HIS A 150 -1.31 2.49 6.93
CA HIS A 150 -0.56 1.24 7.05
C HIS A 150 -1.50 0.09 7.35
N VAL A 151 -2.36 0.23 8.36
CA VAL A 151 -3.38 -0.78 8.71
C VAL A 151 -4.28 -1.05 7.53
N ALA A 152 -4.81 -0.02 6.88
CA ALA A 152 -5.67 -0.16 5.70
C ALA A 152 -4.97 -0.94 4.59
N THR A 153 -3.73 -0.57 4.25
CA THR A 153 -2.98 -1.20 3.16
C THR A 153 -2.62 -2.66 3.48
N ILE A 154 -2.22 -2.94 4.72
CA ILE A 154 -1.92 -4.30 5.18
C ILE A 154 -3.19 -5.16 5.11
N LYS A 155 -4.32 -4.66 5.60
CA LYS A 155 -5.61 -5.38 5.53
C LYS A 155 -6.00 -5.74 4.11
N VAL A 156 -5.92 -4.79 3.17
CA VAL A 156 -6.29 -5.07 1.78
C VAL A 156 -5.33 -6.06 1.13
N ALA A 157 -4.03 -5.99 1.43
CA ALA A 157 -3.04 -6.93 0.93
C ALA A 157 -3.31 -8.34 1.48
N MET A 158 -3.59 -8.44 2.78
CA MET A 158 -3.94 -9.71 3.43
C MET A 158 -5.24 -10.30 2.87
N MET A 159 -6.25 -9.47 2.62
CA MET A 159 -7.50 -9.92 1.99
C MET A 159 -7.29 -10.32 0.53
N ARG A 160 -6.43 -9.63 -0.23
CA ARG A 160 -6.20 -9.93 -1.65
C ARG A 160 -5.37 -11.20 -1.84
N PHE A 161 -4.28 -11.34 -1.08
CA PHE A 161 -3.28 -12.40 -1.32
C PHE A 161 -3.32 -13.51 -0.27
N GLY A 162 -3.54 -13.18 0.99
CA GLY A 162 -3.51 -14.10 2.13
C GLY A 162 -2.90 -13.39 3.34
N GLN A 163 -3.24 -13.82 4.56
CA GLN A 163 -2.81 -13.13 5.78
C GLN A 163 -1.29 -13.16 5.97
N SER A 164 -0.64 -14.28 5.61
CA SER A 164 0.79 -14.48 5.88
C SER A 164 1.65 -13.54 5.02
N PRO A 165 2.79 -13.03 5.54
CA PRO A 165 3.76 -12.30 4.73
C PRO A 165 4.24 -13.10 3.51
N MET A 166 4.23 -14.43 3.62
CA MET A 166 4.56 -15.33 2.52
C MET A 166 3.54 -15.30 1.37
N ASP A 167 2.29 -14.93 1.66
CA ASP A 167 1.25 -14.77 0.65
C ASP A 167 1.27 -13.35 0.07
N VAL A 168 1.55 -12.34 0.90
CA VAL A 168 1.61 -10.93 0.47
C VAL A 168 2.80 -10.67 -0.45
N PHE A 169 3.99 -11.17 -0.11
CA PHE A 169 5.20 -11.00 -0.92
C PHE A 169 5.39 -12.13 -1.93
N ARG A 170 6.33 -11.96 -2.88
CA ARG A 170 6.67 -13.02 -3.83
C ARG A 170 7.44 -14.15 -3.15
N SER A 171 8.37 -13.81 -2.27
CA SER A 171 9.08 -14.79 -1.44
C SER A 171 9.57 -14.19 -0.13
N VAL A 172 9.61 -15.04 0.89
CA VAL A 172 10.22 -14.76 2.20
C VAL A 172 11.06 -15.97 2.57
N THR A 173 12.36 -15.79 2.69
CA THR A 173 13.31 -16.87 2.98
C THR A 173 14.18 -16.51 4.18
N PRO A 174 14.30 -17.39 5.20
CA PRO A 174 15.23 -17.18 6.30
C PRO A 174 16.66 -17.00 5.78
N SER A 175 17.36 -15.99 6.30
CA SER A 175 18.71 -15.63 5.87
C SER A 175 19.43 -14.92 7.01
N GLY A 176 20.59 -15.45 7.43
CA GLY A 176 21.41 -14.85 8.49
C GLY A 176 20.63 -14.49 9.77
N ASP A 177 20.64 -13.19 10.11
CA ASP A 177 20.00 -12.63 11.29
C ASP A 177 18.50 -12.33 11.11
N GLY A 178 17.93 -12.60 9.94
CA GLY A 178 16.49 -12.51 9.71
C GLY A 178 16.03 -13.14 8.40
N TYR A 179 15.56 -12.33 7.44
CA TYR A 179 14.85 -12.79 6.25
C TYR A 179 15.21 -11.98 5.01
N ASP A 180 15.44 -12.67 3.90
CA ASP A 180 15.40 -12.08 2.58
C ASP A 180 13.96 -12.09 2.06
N VAL A 181 13.48 -10.91 1.66
CA VAL A 181 12.13 -10.70 1.14
C VAL A 181 12.22 -10.23 -0.30
N THR A 182 11.54 -10.91 -1.22
CA THR A 182 11.32 -10.42 -2.58
C THR A 182 9.87 -9.99 -2.71
N MET A 183 9.66 -8.72 -3.03
CA MET A 183 8.34 -8.13 -3.26
C MET A 183 7.78 -8.58 -4.62
N ARG A 184 6.50 -8.29 -4.88
CA ARG A 184 5.82 -8.73 -6.11
C ARG A 184 6.35 -8.03 -7.37
N ASP A 185 6.89 -6.84 -7.22
CA ASP A 185 7.60 -6.07 -8.26
C ASP A 185 9.11 -6.37 -8.32
N ASP A 186 9.54 -7.52 -7.78
CA ASP A 186 10.92 -8.00 -7.78
C ASP A 186 11.93 -7.16 -6.96
N PHE A 187 11.46 -6.12 -6.25
CA PHE A 187 12.28 -5.40 -5.29
C PHE A 187 12.68 -6.32 -4.12
N LYS A 188 13.94 -6.28 -3.71
CA LYS A 188 14.48 -7.15 -2.65
C LYS A 188 14.91 -6.35 -1.46
N VAL A 189 14.58 -6.83 -0.27
CA VAL A 189 15.05 -6.28 1.01
C VAL A 189 15.51 -7.40 1.93
N HIS A 190 16.50 -7.08 2.76
CA HIS A 190 16.88 -7.93 3.89
C HIS A 190 16.32 -7.33 5.19
N LEU A 191 15.56 -8.11 5.95
CA LEU A 191 14.98 -7.73 7.23
C LEU A 191 15.67 -8.47 8.35
N SER A 192 16.29 -7.73 9.27
CA SER A 192 16.81 -8.33 10.51
C SER A 192 15.70 -8.55 11.53
N ARG A 193 15.89 -9.51 12.45
CA ARG A 193 14.99 -9.66 13.62
C ARG A 193 15.00 -8.43 14.54
N GLY A 194 16.08 -7.64 14.51
CA GLY A 194 16.15 -6.37 15.23
C GLY A 194 15.15 -5.35 14.68
N GLU A 195 15.09 -5.19 13.35
CA GLU A 195 14.14 -4.31 12.68
C GLU A 195 12.69 -4.76 12.91
N LEU A 196 12.42 -6.07 12.87
CA LEU A 196 11.09 -6.62 13.19
C LEU A 196 10.66 -6.26 14.61
N LYS A 197 11.56 -6.36 15.59
CA LYS A 197 11.30 -5.95 16.99
C LYS A 197 11.06 -4.45 17.11
N GLN A 198 11.83 -3.62 16.40
CA GLN A 198 11.64 -2.16 16.40
C GLN A 198 10.26 -1.79 15.89
N VAL A 199 9.82 -2.38 14.77
CA VAL A 199 8.47 -2.15 14.23
C VAL A 199 7.40 -2.60 15.21
N ALA A 200 7.50 -3.82 15.75
CA ALA A 200 6.52 -4.35 16.70
C ALA A 200 6.38 -3.48 17.96
N SER A 201 7.47 -2.81 18.39
CA SER A 201 7.45 -1.90 19.54
C SER A 201 6.86 -0.50 19.26
N SER A 202 6.82 -0.07 17.99
CA SER A 202 6.50 1.31 17.61
C SER A 202 5.22 1.44 16.76
N SER A 203 4.74 0.35 16.17
CA SER A 203 3.64 0.36 15.19
C SER A 203 2.26 0.63 15.79
N ASN A 204 2.10 0.61 17.13
CA ASN A 204 0.84 0.70 17.87
C ASN A 204 -0.33 -0.04 17.21
N PHE A 205 -0.03 -1.17 16.55
CA PHE A 205 -1.06 -2.07 16.04
C PHE A 205 -1.72 -2.77 17.22
N SER A 206 -3.04 -2.85 17.19
CA SER A 206 -3.86 -3.57 18.17
C SER A 206 -4.78 -4.55 17.46
N GLY A 207 -5.23 -5.58 18.16
CA GLY A 207 -6.04 -6.63 17.56
C GLY A 207 -6.21 -7.84 18.45
N ASP A 208 -7.25 -8.62 18.20
CA ASP A 208 -7.49 -9.90 18.88
C ASP A 208 -6.76 -11.09 18.24
N ASP A 209 -6.28 -10.96 17.00
CA ASP A 209 -5.47 -11.98 16.30
C ASP A 209 -3.98 -11.66 16.44
N GLN A 210 -3.32 -12.31 17.42
CA GLN A 210 -1.89 -12.15 17.66
C GLN A 210 -1.02 -12.62 16.48
N GLY A 211 -1.51 -13.58 15.68
CA GLY A 211 -0.83 -14.01 14.46
C GLY A 211 -0.86 -12.90 13.42
N MET A 212 -2.02 -12.29 13.21
CA MET A 212 -2.21 -11.18 12.27
C MET A 212 -1.38 -9.95 12.68
N LEU A 213 -1.21 -9.68 13.98
CA LEU A 213 -0.32 -8.61 14.46
C LEU A 213 1.15 -8.87 14.11
N LYS A 214 1.63 -10.11 14.24
CA LYS A 214 2.98 -10.48 13.81
C LYS A 214 3.14 -10.31 12.29
N ASP A 215 2.17 -10.81 11.53
CA ASP A 215 2.14 -10.70 10.07
C ASP A 215 2.17 -9.22 9.63
N ALA A 216 1.35 -8.38 10.26
CA ALA A 216 1.27 -6.95 9.98
C ALA A 216 2.58 -6.21 10.28
N ASN A 217 3.20 -6.50 11.43
CA ASN A 217 4.50 -5.92 11.78
C ASN A 217 5.60 -6.33 10.80
N PHE A 218 5.59 -7.58 10.33
CA PHE A 218 6.52 -8.04 9.31
C PHE A 218 6.33 -7.29 7.97
N ILE A 219 5.08 -7.19 7.51
CA ILE A 219 4.75 -6.48 6.26
C ILE A 219 5.13 -5.00 6.35
N LEU A 220 4.88 -4.36 7.50
CA LEU A 220 5.31 -2.98 7.76
C LEU A 220 6.83 -2.85 7.72
N ALA A 221 7.59 -3.76 8.34
CA ALA A 221 9.05 -3.72 8.32
C ALA A 221 9.63 -3.79 6.90
N ALA A 222 9.07 -4.64 6.02
CA ALA A 222 9.45 -4.72 4.61
C ALA A 222 9.26 -3.37 3.90
N PHE A 223 8.10 -2.73 4.10
CA PHE A 223 7.83 -1.41 3.57
C PHE A 223 8.83 -0.36 4.07
N ILE A 224 9.08 -0.31 5.38
CA ILE A 224 10.01 0.66 5.98
C ILE A 224 11.42 0.46 5.45
N LYS A 225 11.86 -0.79 5.25
CA LYS A 225 13.19 -1.08 4.69
C LYS A 225 13.35 -0.52 3.28
N ARG A 226 12.37 -0.75 2.41
CA ARG A 226 12.37 -0.15 1.05
C ARG A 226 12.26 1.37 1.10
N LYS A 227 11.46 1.91 2.02
CA LYS A 227 11.31 3.36 2.22
C LYS A 227 12.62 4.02 2.68
N LYS A 228 13.36 3.40 3.59
CA LYS A 228 14.69 3.83 4.03
C LYS A 228 15.63 4.03 2.84
N GLU A 229 15.55 3.19 1.82
CA GLU A 229 16.41 3.25 0.63
C GLU A 229 15.96 4.30 -0.40
N GLY A 230 14.86 5.01 -0.16
CA GLY A 230 14.33 6.06 -1.04
C GLY A 230 13.46 5.55 -2.20
N ASN A 231 13.13 4.25 -2.20
CA ASN A 231 12.46 3.58 -3.32
C ASN A 231 10.92 3.64 -3.28
N VAL A 232 10.35 4.65 -2.60
CA VAL A 232 8.90 4.90 -2.50
C VAL A 232 8.52 6.39 -2.67
N GLY A 233 9.36 7.15 -3.39
CA GLY A 233 9.10 8.56 -3.71
C GLY A 233 9.51 9.55 -2.62
N ASN A 234 10.43 9.17 -1.75
CA ASN A 234 11.13 10.02 -0.79
C ASN A 234 12.65 9.89 -0.97
N PRO A 235 13.45 10.87 -0.55
CA PRO A 235 14.90 10.70 -0.40
C PRO A 235 15.22 9.56 0.58
N PRO A 236 16.37 8.88 0.45
CA PRO A 236 16.77 7.86 1.41
C PRO A 236 16.93 8.44 2.82
N TYR A 237 16.61 7.62 3.82
CA TYR A 237 16.77 7.96 5.23
C TYR A 237 18.10 7.42 5.78
N ALA A 238 18.67 8.16 6.74
CA ALA A 238 19.94 7.82 7.38
C ALA A 238 19.91 6.45 8.09
N SER A 239 18.76 6.07 8.68
CA SER A 239 18.61 4.80 9.39
C SER A 239 17.19 4.25 9.24
N PHE A 240 17.03 2.96 9.58
CA PHE A 240 15.72 2.30 9.61
C PHE A 240 14.77 2.97 10.62
N ASP A 241 15.26 3.29 11.80
CA ASP A 241 14.48 3.97 12.84
C ASP A 241 13.96 5.34 12.37
N VAL A 242 14.80 6.15 11.71
CA VAL A 242 14.36 7.44 11.16
C VAL A 242 13.27 7.25 10.10
N ALA A 243 13.40 6.24 9.23
CA ALA A 243 12.37 5.92 8.24
C ALA A 243 11.06 5.45 8.90
N LEU A 244 11.16 4.64 9.96
CA LEU A 244 10.03 4.16 10.74
C LEU A 244 9.29 5.35 11.40
N GLN A 245 9.99 6.16 12.20
CA GLN A 245 9.39 7.30 12.89
C GLN A 245 8.73 8.29 11.92
N GLU A 246 9.36 8.58 10.78
CA GLU A 246 8.77 9.49 9.79
C GLU A 246 7.54 8.89 9.09
N SER A 247 7.52 7.58 8.87
CA SER A 247 6.36 6.90 8.30
C SER A 247 5.20 6.82 9.29
N LEU A 248 5.47 6.63 10.58
CA LEU A 248 4.44 6.54 11.62
C LEU A 248 3.68 7.86 11.87
N LYS A 249 4.14 8.98 11.30
CA LYS A 249 3.38 10.26 11.24
C LYS A 249 2.25 10.24 10.18
N GLY A 250 2.16 9.18 9.39
CA GLY A 250 1.16 8.99 8.33
C GLY A 250 1.80 8.59 7.01
N GLU A 251 1.03 8.01 6.10
CA GLU A 251 1.53 7.63 4.78
C GLU A 251 0.49 7.93 3.69
N PHE A 252 0.96 8.12 2.47
CA PHE A 252 0.09 8.13 1.30
C PHE A 252 -0.13 6.69 0.84
N HIS A 253 -1.39 6.31 0.65
CA HIS A 253 -1.69 4.93 0.32
C HIS A 253 -1.06 4.45 -0.99
N LYS A 254 -0.95 5.31 -2.01
CA LYS A 254 -0.23 4.98 -3.25
C LYS A 254 1.22 4.60 -2.97
N ARG A 255 1.91 5.36 -2.12
CA ARG A 255 3.29 5.08 -1.70
C ARG A 255 3.37 3.78 -0.90
N MET A 256 2.40 3.51 -0.04
CA MET A 256 2.35 2.27 0.73
C MET A 256 2.17 1.05 -0.20
N LEU A 257 1.26 1.13 -1.16
CA LEU A 257 1.06 0.08 -2.18
C LEU A 257 2.31 -0.14 -3.03
N GLU A 258 2.92 0.94 -3.52
CA GLU A 258 4.18 0.90 -4.26
C GLU A 258 5.31 0.29 -3.42
N GLY A 259 5.44 0.72 -2.17
CA GLY A 259 6.46 0.22 -1.25
C GLY A 259 6.28 -1.21 -0.78
N LEU A 260 5.09 -1.79 -0.95
CA LEU A 260 4.85 -3.22 -0.78
C LEU A 260 5.02 -4.01 -2.10
N GLY A 261 5.40 -3.33 -3.19
CA GLY A 261 5.57 -3.92 -4.51
C GLY A 261 4.27 -4.29 -5.20
N LEU A 262 3.17 -3.62 -4.88
CA LEU A 262 1.82 -3.93 -5.39
C LEU A 262 1.42 -3.12 -6.63
N VAL A 263 2.38 -2.47 -7.30
CA VAL A 263 2.11 -1.60 -8.46
C VAL A 263 1.39 -2.33 -9.59
N GLY A 264 1.82 -3.55 -9.91
CA GLY A 264 1.15 -4.40 -10.92
C GLY A 264 -0.18 -5.00 -10.47
N HIS A 265 -0.58 -4.77 -9.22
CA HIS A 265 -1.78 -5.32 -8.61
C HIS A 265 -2.75 -4.24 -8.13
N MET A 266 -2.49 -2.96 -8.39
CA MET A 266 -3.36 -1.86 -7.99
C MET A 266 -3.95 -1.16 -9.22
N ARG A 267 -5.22 -0.77 -9.12
CA ARG A 267 -5.89 0.04 -10.14
C ARG A 267 -6.60 1.20 -9.46
N GLN A 268 -6.40 2.41 -9.98
CA GLN A 268 -7.15 3.57 -9.50
C GLN A 268 -8.65 3.37 -9.75
N ALA A 269 -9.47 3.71 -8.77
CA ALA A 269 -10.90 3.45 -8.79
C ALA A 269 -11.69 4.61 -8.18
N LEU A 270 -12.86 4.86 -8.76
CA LEU A 270 -13.91 5.66 -8.14
C LEU A 270 -14.66 4.85 -7.08
N THR A 271 -15.35 5.54 -6.16
CA THR A 271 -16.11 4.91 -5.07
C THR A 271 -17.03 3.79 -5.54
N GLY A 272 -17.69 3.96 -6.70
CA GLY A 272 -18.63 2.96 -7.23
C GLY A 272 -18.01 1.57 -7.43
N HIS A 273 -16.75 1.48 -7.88
CA HIS A 273 -16.07 0.20 -8.05
C HIS A 273 -15.74 -0.48 -6.71
N LEU A 274 -15.56 0.29 -5.64
CA LEU A 274 -15.31 -0.25 -4.30
C LEU A 274 -16.58 -0.79 -3.63
N LEU A 275 -17.75 -0.52 -4.21
CA LEU A 275 -19.04 -1.09 -3.80
C LEU A 275 -19.36 -2.40 -4.55
N GLU A 276 -18.60 -2.75 -5.57
CA GLU A 276 -18.79 -4.00 -6.31
C GLU A 276 -18.50 -5.21 -5.40
N LYS A 277 -19.25 -6.29 -5.60
CA LYS A 277 -19.08 -7.51 -4.81
C LYS A 277 -17.66 -8.06 -4.97
N GLY A 278 -16.98 -8.28 -3.86
CA GLY A 278 -15.60 -8.78 -3.84
C GLY A 278 -14.54 -7.73 -4.09
N ALA A 279 -14.91 -6.45 -4.26
CA ALA A 279 -13.94 -5.36 -4.32
C ALA A 279 -13.20 -5.24 -2.98
N ILE A 280 -11.87 -5.19 -3.07
CA ILE A 280 -10.96 -4.97 -1.96
C ILE A 280 -10.08 -3.80 -2.35
N GLY A 281 -10.07 -2.77 -1.54
CA GLY A 281 -9.33 -1.58 -1.86
C GLY A 281 -9.32 -0.61 -0.70
N LEU A 282 -8.97 0.62 -1.01
CA LEU A 282 -8.76 1.65 -0.03
C LEU A 282 -9.08 2.99 -0.65
N ILE A 283 -9.55 3.91 0.20
CA ILE A 283 -9.87 5.27 -0.20
C ILE A 283 -9.13 6.27 0.65
N ASP A 284 -8.97 7.46 0.09
CA ASP A 284 -8.51 8.61 0.83
C ASP A 284 -9.59 9.11 1.79
N LEU A 285 -9.16 9.42 3.02
CA LEU A 285 -9.97 10.15 3.99
C LEU A 285 -9.51 11.60 4.09
N SER A 286 -8.20 11.80 4.30
CA SER A 286 -7.59 13.11 4.39
C SER A 286 -6.07 13.01 4.19
N TYR A 287 -5.34 14.10 4.41
CA TYR A 287 -3.89 14.13 4.21
C TYR A 287 -3.18 13.02 5.00
N ARG A 288 -2.45 12.15 4.29
CA ARG A 288 -1.73 10.98 4.84
C ARG A 288 -2.64 10.03 5.66
N ARG A 289 -3.95 9.98 5.35
CA ARG A 289 -4.94 9.10 5.99
C ARG A 289 -5.79 8.39 4.95
N SER A 290 -5.84 7.08 5.04
CA SER A 290 -6.64 6.23 4.18
C SER A 290 -7.35 5.15 4.99
N VAL A 291 -8.41 4.59 4.42
CA VAL A 291 -9.19 3.53 5.05
C VAL A 291 -9.38 2.37 4.08
N ALA A 292 -9.36 1.15 4.60
CA ALA A 292 -9.68 -0.03 3.82
C ALA A 292 -11.18 -0.09 3.53
N VAL A 293 -11.52 -0.47 2.31
CA VAL A 293 -12.87 -0.86 1.90
C VAL A 293 -12.81 -2.32 1.49
N ILE A 294 -13.51 -3.16 2.25
CA ILE A 294 -13.54 -4.60 2.05
C ILE A 294 -15.01 -4.99 1.87
N GLU A 295 -15.34 -5.55 0.71
CA GLU A 295 -16.70 -5.97 0.35
C GLU A 295 -17.74 -4.85 0.55
N GLY A 296 -17.39 -3.64 0.09
CA GLY A 296 -18.27 -2.47 0.16
C GLY A 296 -18.39 -1.81 1.53
N ALA A 297 -17.66 -2.25 2.56
CA ALA A 297 -17.69 -1.64 3.89
C ALA A 297 -16.34 -1.02 4.27
N MET A 298 -16.36 0.19 4.84
CA MET A 298 -15.16 0.84 5.36
C MET A 298 -14.72 0.23 6.69
N ASP A 299 -13.41 0.12 6.91
CA ASP A 299 -12.85 -0.23 8.21
C ASP A 299 -12.90 0.97 9.17
N GLN A 300 -13.65 0.85 10.25
CA GLN A 300 -13.79 1.90 11.27
C GLN A 300 -13.06 1.51 12.54
N HIS A 301 -11.72 1.62 12.54
CA HIS A 301 -10.85 1.27 13.67
C HIS A 301 -11.17 -0.14 14.21
N GLY A 302 -11.12 -1.14 13.33
CA GLY A 302 -11.32 -2.53 13.69
C GLY A 302 -12.77 -2.98 13.75
N ARG A 303 -13.69 -2.18 13.20
CA ARG A 303 -15.11 -2.50 13.09
C ARG A 303 -15.56 -2.36 11.64
N LYS A 304 -16.50 -3.21 11.25
CA LYS A 304 -17.19 -3.06 9.97
C LYS A 304 -18.04 -1.79 10.02
N GLY A 305 -17.70 -0.83 9.17
CA GLY A 305 -18.42 0.42 9.03
C GLY A 305 -19.43 0.42 7.89
N GLU A 306 -19.90 1.63 7.58
CA GLU A 306 -20.78 1.87 6.45
C GLU A 306 -20.04 1.86 5.11
N ALA A 307 -20.83 1.86 4.03
CA ALA A 307 -20.30 1.99 2.68
C ALA A 307 -19.66 3.38 2.46
N PRO A 308 -18.58 3.47 1.68
CA PRO A 308 -17.99 4.76 1.34
C PRO A 308 -18.97 5.58 0.50
N THR A 309 -19.13 6.86 0.84
CA THR A 309 -20.10 7.75 0.17
C THR A 309 -19.49 8.48 -1.03
N ARG A 310 -18.34 9.13 -0.86
CA ARG A 310 -17.58 9.81 -1.92
C ARG A 310 -16.10 9.84 -1.59
N SER A 311 -15.28 9.17 -2.39
CA SER A 311 -13.82 9.28 -2.36
C SER A 311 -13.16 8.66 -3.61
N HIS A 312 -11.87 8.88 -3.75
CA HIS A 312 -11.02 8.25 -4.75
C HIS A 312 -10.07 7.30 -4.05
N GLY A 313 -9.60 6.29 -4.76
CA GLY A 313 -8.68 5.33 -4.17
C GLY A 313 -8.19 4.30 -5.15
N TYR A 314 -7.78 3.16 -4.60
CA TYR A 314 -7.25 2.05 -5.36
C TYR A 314 -7.97 0.77 -4.97
N VAL A 315 -8.26 -0.05 -5.97
CA VAL A 315 -8.64 -1.45 -5.79
C VAL A 315 -7.43 -2.34 -6.06
N LEU A 316 -7.33 -3.44 -5.32
CA LEU A 316 -6.40 -4.50 -5.65
C LEU A 316 -7.05 -5.49 -6.62
N VAL A 317 -6.36 -5.78 -7.72
CA VAL A 317 -6.82 -6.64 -8.82
C VAL A 317 -6.05 -7.95 -8.91
#